data_AF-A0A429XLY2-F1
#
_entry.id   AF-A0A429XLY2-F1
#
_cell.length_a   1.000
_cell.length_b   1.000
_cell.length_c   1.000
_cell.angle_alpha   90.00
_cell.angle_beta   90.00
_cell.angle_gamma   90.00
#
_symmetry.space_group_name_H-M   'P 1'
#
loop_
_entity.id
_entity.type
_entity.pdbx_description
1 polymer ?
#
loop_
_entity_poly.entity_id
_entity_poly.type
_entity_poly.pdbx_seq_one_letter_code
_entity_poly.pdbx_strand_id
1 'polypeptide(L)'
;MNNLFQHKKFTLHSVGVSNFKIECDAITEEDYKTLAKIISKKYKFKEVYGVPRGGVPFENALKEFKSNDNNNLLIVDDVLTTGNSMQEAKIKFQDKQYDNVFGVVVFSRGDSPNWIKCVFQLDKFFRENV
;
A
#
# COMPACT_ATOMS: atom_id res chain seq x y z
N MET A 1 -18.55 -11.79 2.11
CA MET A 1 -17.14 -11.68 2.52
C MET A 1 -16.32 -12.46 1.52
N ASN A 2 -15.32 -11.82 0.92
CA ASN A 2 -14.39 -12.48 0.01
C ASN A 2 -13.16 -12.93 0.81
N ASN A 3 -12.56 -14.06 0.44
CA ASN A 3 -11.27 -14.48 1.00
C ASN A 3 -10.15 -13.61 0.42
N LEU A 4 -9.11 -13.33 1.22
CA LEU A 4 -7.94 -12.53 0.84
C LEU A 4 -7.20 -13.14 -0.36
N PHE A 5 -7.06 -14.45 -0.41
CA PHE A 5 -6.51 -15.16 -1.57
C PHE A 5 -7.64 -15.84 -2.36
N GLN A 6 -7.71 -15.56 -3.65
CA GLN A 6 -8.70 -16.14 -4.55
C GLN A 6 -8.02 -16.88 -5.70
N HIS A 7 -8.51 -18.08 -6.00
CA HIS A 7 -8.12 -18.85 -7.18
C HIS A 7 -9.35 -19.10 -8.07
N LYS A 8 -9.54 -18.23 -9.07
CA LYS A 8 -10.63 -18.30 -10.07
C LYS A 8 -10.27 -17.42 -11.27
N LYS A 9 -10.98 -17.58 -12.38
CA LYS A 9 -10.73 -16.80 -13.59
C LYS A 9 -11.14 -15.32 -13.41
N PHE A 10 -10.19 -14.41 -13.58
CA PHE A 10 -10.36 -12.96 -13.55
C PHE A 10 -10.00 -12.37 -14.91
N THR A 11 -10.85 -11.52 -15.45
CA THR A 11 -10.48 -10.67 -16.59
C THR A 11 -9.75 -9.45 -16.05
N LEU A 12 -8.48 -9.26 -16.44
CA LEU A 12 -7.69 -8.11 -16.04
C LEU A 12 -8.14 -6.87 -16.85
N HIS A 13 -7.86 -5.67 -16.32
CA HIS A 13 -8.08 -4.42 -17.06
C HIS A 13 -7.18 -4.30 -18.30
N SER A 14 -6.01 -4.94 -18.28
CA SER A 14 -5.20 -5.24 -19.46
C SER A 14 -5.75 -6.48 -20.15
N VAL A 15 -5.70 -6.56 -21.49
CA VAL A 15 -6.13 -7.74 -22.28
C VAL A 15 -5.41 -9.01 -21.77
N GLY A 16 -6.03 -9.73 -20.84
CA GLY A 16 -5.40 -10.82 -20.12
C GLY A 16 -6.35 -11.45 -19.11
N VAL A 17 -6.09 -12.71 -18.79
CA VAL A 17 -6.81 -13.46 -17.78
C VAL A 17 -5.81 -13.78 -16.67
N SER A 18 -6.26 -13.69 -15.43
CA SER A 18 -5.51 -14.20 -14.29
C SER A 18 -6.34 -15.22 -13.52
N ASN A 19 -5.73 -16.28 -13.01
CA ASN A 19 -6.40 -17.27 -12.17
C ASN A 19 -6.19 -17.01 -10.67
N PHE A 20 -5.40 -16.01 -10.28
CA PHE A 20 -5.20 -15.67 -8.87
C PHE A 20 -5.25 -14.16 -8.61
N LYS A 21 -5.87 -13.78 -7.49
CA LYS A 21 -6.00 -12.39 -7.03
C LYS A 21 -5.81 -12.33 -5.52
N ILE A 22 -5.12 -11.29 -5.07
CA ILE A 22 -5.17 -10.84 -3.67
C ILE A 22 -6.31 -9.82 -3.57
N GLU A 23 -7.38 -10.19 -2.87
CA GLU A 23 -8.53 -9.34 -2.63
C GLU A 23 -8.28 -8.46 -1.40
N CYS A 24 -7.73 -7.27 -1.62
CA CYS A 24 -7.39 -6.36 -0.52
C CYS A 24 -8.63 -5.80 0.21
N ASP A 25 -9.81 -5.86 -0.41
CA ASP A 25 -11.09 -5.61 0.28
C ASP A 25 -11.38 -6.60 1.42
N ALA A 26 -10.67 -7.74 1.47
CA ALA A 26 -10.75 -8.70 2.56
C ALA A 26 -9.90 -8.33 3.78
N ILE A 27 -9.01 -7.33 3.66
CA ILE A 27 -8.21 -6.83 4.79
C ILE A 27 -9.14 -6.07 5.72
N THR A 28 -9.27 -6.55 6.95
CA THR A 28 -10.18 -5.97 7.93
C THR A 28 -9.59 -4.73 8.58
N GLU A 29 -10.44 -3.94 9.24
CA GLU A 29 -9.99 -2.81 10.04
C GLU A 29 -8.98 -3.23 11.13
N GLU A 30 -9.20 -4.39 11.76
CA GLU A 30 -8.30 -4.92 12.80
C GLU A 30 -6.95 -5.38 12.22
N ASP A 31 -6.93 -5.90 10.99
CA ASP A 31 -5.69 -6.18 10.27
C ASP A 31 -4.92 -4.86 10.03
N TYR A 32 -5.60 -3.81 9.57
CA TYR A 32 -4.97 -2.50 9.35
C TYR A 32 -4.45 -1.88 10.66
N LYS A 33 -5.18 -1.97 11.78
CA LYS A 33 -4.70 -1.52 13.10
C LYS A 33 -3.45 -2.28 13.52
N THR A 34 -3.43 -3.59 13.30
CA THR A 34 -2.28 -4.44 13.61
C THR A 34 -1.06 -4.02 12.79
N LEU A 35 -1.23 -3.85 11.48
CA LEU A 35 -0.16 -3.39 10.58
C LEU A 35 0.31 -1.98 10.95
N ALA A 36 -0.60 -1.04 11.23
CA ALA A 36 -0.29 0.33 11.60
C ALA A 36 0.59 0.40 12.86
N LYS A 37 0.25 -0.41 13.88
CA LYS A 37 1.05 -0.53 15.11
C LYS A 37 2.45 -1.07 14.88
N ILE A 38 2.64 -1.96 13.90
CA ILE A 38 3.97 -2.47 13.56
C ILE A 38 4.77 -1.42 12.77
N ILE A 39 4.15 -0.79 11.77
CA ILE A 39 4.77 0.25 10.95
C ILE A 39 5.21 1.45 11.78
N SER A 40 4.40 1.89 12.75
CA SER A 40 4.71 3.05 13.60
C SER A 40 5.88 2.85 14.57
N LYS A 41 6.28 1.60 14.82
CA LYS A 41 7.52 1.29 15.58
C LYS A 41 8.77 1.56 14.76
N LYS A 42 8.69 1.41 13.44
CA LYS A 42 9.83 1.55 12.54
C LYS A 42 9.91 2.93 11.89
N TYR A 43 8.76 3.51 11.56
CA TYR A 43 8.68 4.74 10.79
C TYR A 43 8.01 5.85 11.60
N LYS A 44 8.57 7.06 11.50
CA LYS A 44 8.02 8.28 12.10
C LYS A 44 7.60 9.23 10.98
N PHE A 45 6.39 9.75 11.09
CA PHE A 45 5.77 10.61 10.10
C PHE A 45 4.85 11.61 10.78
N LYS A 46 4.75 12.80 10.18
CA LYS A 46 3.88 13.88 10.63
C LYS A 46 2.51 13.81 9.98
N GLU A 47 2.50 13.40 8.72
CA GLU A 47 1.29 13.28 7.92
C GLU A 47 1.27 11.92 7.24
N VAL A 48 0.06 11.38 7.06
CA VAL A 48 -0.18 10.15 6.32
C VAL A 48 -1.25 10.41 5.28
N TYR A 49 -1.06 9.86 4.07
CA TYR A 49 -1.99 9.97 2.96
C TYR A 49 -2.27 8.59 2.37
N GLY A 50 -3.54 8.18 2.38
CA GLY A 50 -4.00 6.97 1.70
C GLY A 50 -4.32 7.27 0.24
N VAL A 51 -3.77 6.46 -0.66
CA VAL A 51 -4.24 6.44 -2.06
C VAL A 51 -5.75 6.12 -2.07
N PRO A 52 -6.58 6.85 -2.83
CA PRO A 52 -8.04 6.70 -2.76
C PRO A 52 -8.54 5.26 -2.97
N ARG A 53 -9.53 4.87 -2.16
CA ARG A 53 -10.12 3.53 -2.03
C ARG A 53 -9.21 2.52 -1.30
N GLY A 54 -8.08 2.11 -1.90
CA GLY A 54 -7.22 1.05 -1.34
C GLY A 54 -6.47 1.46 -0.07
N GLY A 55 -5.83 2.63 -0.10
CA GLY A 55 -5.02 3.13 1.02
C GLY A 55 -5.79 3.81 2.16
N VAL A 56 -7.05 4.18 1.96
CA VAL A 56 -7.83 4.97 2.95
C VAL A 56 -8.03 4.22 4.28
N PRO A 57 -8.39 2.93 4.30
CA PRO A 57 -8.47 2.18 5.56
C PRO A 57 -7.13 2.17 6.31
N PHE A 58 -6.01 2.03 5.59
CA PHE A 58 -4.69 2.01 6.20
C PHE A 58 -4.29 3.39 6.74
N GLU A 59 -4.59 4.46 6.00
CA GLU A 59 -4.42 5.84 6.46
C GLU A 59 -5.16 6.07 7.78
N ASN A 60 -6.43 5.63 7.85
CA ASN A 60 -7.25 5.79 9.05
C ASN A 60 -6.64 5.09 10.27
N ALA A 61 -6.11 3.88 10.10
CA ALA A 61 -5.42 3.16 11.17
C ALA A 61 -4.09 3.82 11.57
N LEU A 62 -3.40 4.51 10.65
CA LEU A 62 -2.11 5.16 10.91
C LEU A 62 -2.24 6.56 11.54
N LYS A 63 -3.41 7.20 11.49
CA LYS A 63 -3.63 8.59 11.95
C LYS A 63 -3.25 8.82 13.41
N GLU A 64 -3.47 7.83 14.29
CA GLU A 64 -3.15 7.94 15.72
C GLU A 64 -1.64 7.95 16.01
N PHE A 65 -0.82 7.48 15.06
CA PHE A 65 0.63 7.37 15.22
C PHE A 65 1.43 8.55 14.66
N LYS A 66 0.74 9.60 14.16
CA LYS A 66 1.40 10.82 13.69
C LYS A 66 2.18 11.48 14.84
N SER A 67 3.36 12.00 14.53
CA SER A 67 4.22 12.72 15.47
C SER A 67 4.70 14.04 14.86
N ASN A 68 4.87 15.07 15.70
CA ASN A 68 5.41 16.37 15.29
C ASN A 68 6.95 16.43 15.36
N ASP A 69 7.63 15.33 15.69
CA ASP A 69 9.10 15.29 15.90
C ASP A 69 9.90 15.27 14.58
N ASN A 70 9.21 15.13 13.45
CA ASN A 70 9.78 15.15 12.11
C ASN A 70 8.79 15.84 11.17
N ASN A 71 9.21 16.13 9.94
CA ASN A 71 8.33 16.66 8.91
C ASN A 71 8.24 15.69 7.71
N ASN A 72 8.06 14.39 7.99
CA ASN A 72 7.93 13.37 6.95
C ASN A 72 6.46 13.13 6.56
N LEU A 73 6.25 12.79 5.29
CA LEU A 73 4.98 12.28 4.75
C LEU A 73 5.07 10.78 4.48
N LEU A 74 4.11 10.03 5.02
CA LEU A 74 3.90 8.62 4.71
C LEU A 74 2.74 8.48 3.71
N ILE A 75 2.99 7.90 2.54
CA ILE A 75 1.95 7.55 1.55
C ILE A 75 1.64 6.05 1.68
N VAL A 76 0.36 5.68 1.71
CA VAL A 76 -0.03 4.27 1.85
C VAL A 76 -1.03 3.80 0.81
N ASP A 77 -0.93 2.54 0.45
CA ASP A 77 -1.91 1.82 -0.38
C ASP A 77 -2.01 0.36 0.09
N ASP A 78 -3.06 -0.32 -0.32
CA ASP A 78 -3.23 -1.75 -0.02
C ASP A 78 -2.36 -2.62 -0.94
N VAL A 79 -2.28 -2.31 -2.23
CA VAL A 79 -1.53 -3.09 -3.22
C VAL A 79 -0.78 -2.24 -4.25
N LEU A 80 0.52 -2.49 -4.39
CA LEU A 80 1.33 -1.98 -5.48
C LEU A 80 1.24 -2.89 -6.70
N THR A 81 0.74 -2.33 -7.80
CA THR A 81 0.68 -2.99 -9.11
C THR A 81 1.74 -2.43 -10.07
N THR A 82 1.40 -1.43 -10.88
CA THR A 82 2.35 -0.67 -11.70
C THR A 82 3.04 0.45 -10.91
N GLY A 83 2.40 0.92 -9.84
CA GLY A 83 2.88 2.02 -9.00
C GLY A 83 2.42 3.42 -9.42
N ASN A 84 1.61 3.55 -10.47
CA ASN A 84 1.13 4.84 -10.96
C ASN A 84 0.37 5.62 -9.87
N SER A 85 -0.53 4.96 -9.13
CA SER A 85 -1.31 5.61 -8.06
C SER A 85 -0.43 6.18 -6.94
N MET A 86 0.58 5.42 -6.51
CA MET A 86 1.56 5.87 -5.52
C MET A 86 2.40 7.04 -6.06
N GLN A 87 2.81 7.00 -7.34
CA GLN A 87 3.58 8.06 -7.96
C GLN A 87 2.77 9.36 -8.13
N GLU A 88 1.52 9.26 -8.55
CA GLU A 88 0.59 10.39 -8.62
C GLU A 88 0.37 11.02 -7.24
N ALA A 89 0.20 10.18 -6.20
CA ALA A 89 0.15 10.64 -4.82
C ALA A 89 1.43 11.39 -4.44
N LYS A 90 2.61 10.85 -4.75
CA LYS A 90 3.88 11.54 -4.45
C LYS A 90 4.00 12.89 -5.15
N ILE A 91 3.62 12.98 -6.43
CA ILE A 91 3.63 14.22 -7.22
C ILE A 91 2.67 15.26 -6.61
N LYS A 92 1.49 14.85 -6.14
CA LYS A 92 0.52 15.74 -5.47
C LYS A 92 1.11 16.51 -4.28
N PHE A 93 2.14 15.97 -3.63
CA PHE A 93 2.79 16.57 -2.47
C PHE A 93 4.18 17.14 -2.78
N GLN A 94 4.61 17.19 -4.05
CA GLN A 94 5.97 17.62 -4.42
C GLN A 94 6.29 19.07 -4.02
N ASP A 95 5.29 19.96 -4.06
CA ASP A 95 5.44 21.38 -3.74
C ASP A 95 5.30 21.65 -2.24
N LYS A 96 5.04 20.62 -1.43
CA LYS A 96 5.00 20.74 0.02
C LYS A 96 6.39 20.54 0.59
N GLN A 97 6.74 21.36 1.59
CA GLN A 97 7.99 21.22 2.32
C GLN A 97 7.88 20.06 3.30
N TYR A 98 8.24 18.84 2.88
CA TYR A 98 8.49 17.69 3.76
C TYR A 98 9.98 17.33 3.72
N ASP A 99 10.53 16.87 4.85
CA ASP A 99 11.93 16.43 4.93
C ASP A 99 12.14 15.12 4.14
N ASN A 100 11.13 14.26 4.14
CA ASN A 100 11.12 13.00 3.42
C ASN A 100 9.69 12.58 3.04
N VAL A 101 9.53 12.03 1.84
CA VAL A 101 8.28 11.41 1.36
C VAL A 101 8.56 9.96 1.01
N PHE A 102 7.95 9.05 1.75
CA PHE A 102 8.12 7.60 1.57
C PHE A 102 6.77 6.87 1.58
N GLY A 103 6.76 5.67 1.00
CA GLY A 103 5.56 4.87 0.83
C GLY A 103 5.59 3.58 1.63
N VAL A 104 4.43 3.09 2.06
CA VAL A 104 4.23 1.72 2.56
C VAL A 104 3.01 1.10 1.88
N VAL A 105 3.17 -0.09 1.32
CA VAL A 105 2.05 -0.89 0.78
C VAL A 105 1.95 -2.22 1.51
N VAL A 106 0.73 -2.75 1.66
CA VAL A 106 0.55 -4.07 2.29
C VAL A 106 1.10 -5.15 1.36
N PHE A 107 0.66 -5.17 0.10
CA PHE A 107 1.12 -6.11 -0.91
C PHE A 107 1.82 -5.41 -2.07
N SER A 108 2.84 -6.04 -2.64
CA SER A 108 3.39 -5.66 -3.95
C SER A 108 3.41 -6.87 -4.88
N ARG A 109 2.88 -6.71 -6.10
CA ARG A 109 2.86 -7.76 -7.14
C ARG A 109 4.20 -7.98 -7.83
N GLY A 110 5.24 -7.26 -7.42
CA GLY A 110 6.58 -7.37 -7.99
C GLY A 110 7.54 -6.39 -7.33
N ASP A 111 8.54 -5.98 -8.11
CA ASP A 111 9.55 -5.03 -7.65
C ASP A 111 8.90 -3.67 -7.34
N SER A 112 9.32 -3.08 -6.22
CA SER A 112 8.86 -1.76 -5.77
C SER A 112 9.98 -0.72 -5.89
N PRO A 113 9.67 0.53 -6.27
CA PRO A 113 10.62 1.64 -6.18
C PRO A 113 11.22 1.79 -4.78
N ASN A 114 12.49 2.23 -4.68
CA ASN A 114 13.22 2.32 -3.40
C ASN A 114 12.53 3.15 -2.31
N TRP A 115 11.71 4.12 -2.70
CA TRP A 115 10.97 4.98 -1.77
C TRP A 115 9.70 4.33 -1.20
N ILE A 116 9.25 3.20 -1.77
CA ILE A 116 8.10 2.42 -1.32
C ILE A 116 8.62 1.17 -0.58
N LYS A 117 8.05 0.88 0.59
CA LYS A 117 8.32 -0.33 1.37
C LYS A 117 7.12 -1.25 1.29
N CYS A 118 7.37 -2.54 1.12
CA CYS A 118 6.31 -3.55 1.02
C CYS A 118 6.27 -4.38 2.30
N VAL A 119 5.10 -4.58 2.89
CA VAL A 119 4.94 -5.54 4.00
C VAL A 119 5.12 -6.95 3.46
N PHE A 120 4.42 -7.25 2.36
CA PHE A 120 4.54 -8.51 1.62
C PHE A 120 4.84 -8.21 0.15
N GLN A 121 5.99 -8.67 -0.33
CA GLN A 121 6.34 -8.62 -1.74
C GLN A 121 6.17 -10.01 -2.33
N LEU A 122 5.37 -10.12 -3.39
CA LEU A 122 5.13 -11.39 -4.05
C LEU A 122 6.40 -11.84 -4.77
N ASP A 123 6.68 -13.13 -4.62
CA ASP A 123 7.72 -13.78 -5.40
C ASP A 123 7.34 -13.77 -6.89
N LYS A 124 8.34 -13.71 -7.78
CA LYS A 124 8.16 -13.71 -9.22
C LYS A 124 7.39 -14.93 -9.71
N PHE A 125 7.53 -16.08 -9.04
CA PHE A 125 6.77 -17.28 -9.31
C PHE A 125 5.25 -17.01 -9.32
N PHE A 126 4.73 -16.25 -8.35
CA PHE A 126 3.30 -15.93 -8.28
C PHE A 126 2.84 -14.97 -9.38
N ARG A 127 3.75 -14.25 -10.04
CA ARG A 127 3.45 -13.37 -11.17
C ARG A 127 3.48 -14.09 -12.51
N GLU A 128 4.28 -15.14 -12.62
CA GLU A 128 4.43 -15.93 -13.85
C GLU A 128 3.40 -17.06 -13.95
N ASN A 129 2.78 -17.45 -12.83
CA ASN A 129 1.85 -18.57 -12.73
C ASN A 129 0.40 -18.13 -12.44
N VAL A 130 0.07 -16.88 -12.82
CA VAL A 130 -1.24 -16.24 -12.65
C VAL A 130 -1.93 -15.99 -13.97
#